data_AF-A0A419L339-F1
#
_entry.id   AF-A0A419L339-F1
#
_cell.length_a   1.000
_cell.length_b   1.000
_cell.length_c   1.000
_cell.angle_alpha   90.00
_cell.angle_beta   90.00
_cell.angle_gamma   90.00
#
_symmetry.space_group_name_H-M   'P 1'
#
loop_
_entity.id
_entity.type
_entity.pdbx_description
1 polymer ?
#
loop_
_entity_poly.entity_id
_entity_poly.type
_entity_poly.pdbx_seq_one_letter_code
_entity_poly.pdbx_strand_id
1 'polypeptide(L)'
;MEKYIGERHYYGYLADPKMPTEIKDPEEFVKISERAKYCIVKRLKGVVKLKLRTPRILYTLKVNPSQTEEILKKLRCEIREI
;
A
#
# COMPACT_ATOMS: atom_id res chain seq x y z
N MET A 1 26.29 -14.73 -1.05
CA MET A 1 26.93 -13.85 -0.04
C MET A 1 25.87 -13.48 0.98
N GLU A 2 25.57 -14.43 1.88
CA GLU A 2 24.90 -14.19 3.16
C GLU A 2 25.78 -13.29 4.02
N LYS A 3 25.21 -12.26 4.63
CA LYS A 3 25.91 -11.46 5.63
C LYS A 3 25.07 -11.45 6.91
N TYR A 4 25.56 -12.19 7.92
CA TYR A 4 25.04 -12.25 9.27
C TYR A 4 25.82 -11.29 10.16
N ILE A 5 25.14 -10.37 10.86
CA ILE A 5 25.66 -9.79 12.11
C ILE A 5 24.47 -9.55 13.05
N GLY A 6 24.36 -10.33 14.13
CA GLY A 6 23.42 -10.14 15.25
C GLY A 6 22.02 -10.76 15.09
N GLU A 7 21.83 -11.98 15.60
CA GLU A 7 20.58 -12.64 16.08
C GLU A 7 19.18 -12.34 15.48
N ARG A 8 19.04 -11.85 14.25
CA ARG A 8 17.76 -11.82 13.54
C ARG A 8 17.91 -12.23 12.08
N HIS A 9 17.35 -13.40 11.76
CA HIS A 9 17.15 -13.87 10.38
C HIS A 9 16.41 -12.80 9.56
N TYR A 10 17.08 -12.19 8.57
CA TYR A 10 16.51 -11.12 7.74
C TYR A 10 15.41 -11.61 6.76
N TYR A 11 15.26 -12.93 6.56
CA TYR A 11 14.27 -13.52 5.64
C TYR A 11 13.05 -14.16 6.31
N GLY A 12 12.80 -13.88 7.61
CA GLY A 12 11.65 -14.41 8.36
C GLY A 12 10.39 -13.53 8.39
N TYR A 13 10.42 -12.33 7.80
CA TYR A 13 9.32 -11.34 7.80
C TYR A 13 8.65 -11.20 6.43
N LEU A 14 8.49 -12.31 5.69
CA LEU A 14 7.54 -12.32 4.59
C LEU A 14 6.13 -12.27 5.18
N ALA A 15 5.55 -11.06 5.15
CA ALA A 15 4.19 -10.71 5.54
C ALA A 15 3.21 -11.88 5.50
N ASP A 16 2.67 -12.24 6.67
CA ASP A 16 1.47 -13.07 6.80
C ASP A 16 0.39 -12.48 5.86
N PRO A 17 -0.27 -13.28 4.98
CA PRO A 17 -1.36 -12.81 4.11
C PRO A 17 -2.51 -12.13 4.87
N LYS A 18 -2.58 -12.28 6.19
CA LYS A 18 -3.54 -11.60 7.06
C LYS A 18 -3.11 -10.18 7.50
N MET A 19 -1.83 -9.82 7.40
CA MET A 19 -1.34 -8.54 7.92
C MET A 19 -1.23 -7.49 6.81
N PRO A 20 -1.99 -6.37 6.89
CA PRO A 20 -1.86 -5.27 5.96
C PRO A 20 -0.50 -4.59 6.10
N THR A 21 0.03 -4.08 4.99
CA THR A 21 1.29 -3.33 4.96
C THR A 21 1.00 -1.85 4.70
N GLU A 22 1.54 -0.97 5.54
CA GLU A 22 1.49 0.48 5.30
C GLU A 22 2.68 0.90 4.43
N ILE A 23 2.41 1.64 3.36
CA ILE A 23 3.38 2.25 2.46
C ILE A 23 3.35 3.75 2.69
N LYS A 24 4.54 4.36 2.76
CA LYS A 24 4.69 5.81 2.96
C LYS A 24 5.03 6.56 1.66
N ASP A 25 5.64 5.86 0.71
CA ASP A 25 6.05 6.38 -0.59
C ASP A 25 4.88 6.30 -1.60
N PRO A 26 4.36 7.44 -2.10
CA PRO A 26 3.30 7.46 -3.10
C PRO A 26 3.68 6.81 -4.43
N GLU A 27 4.92 6.97 -4.90
CA GLU A 27 5.43 6.38 -6.13
C GLU A 27 5.51 4.85 -6.02
N GLU A 28 5.94 4.31 -4.88
CA GLU A 28 5.90 2.87 -4.60
C GLU A 28 4.46 2.34 -4.63
N PHE A 29 3.53 3.07 -4.02
CA PHE A 29 2.12 2.72 -4.02
C PHE A 29 1.53 2.68 -5.44
N VAL A 30 1.88 3.66 -6.29
CA VAL A 30 1.49 3.69 -7.70
C VAL A 30 2.03 2.46 -8.45
N LYS A 31 3.30 2.08 -8.25
CA LYS A 31 3.88 0.88 -8.87
C LYS A 31 3.15 -0.41 -8.46
N ILE A 32 2.72 -0.51 -7.20
CA ILE A 32 1.98 -1.69 -6.72
C ILE A 32 0.56 -1.74 -7.31
N SER A 33 -0.01 -0.58 -7.68
CA SER A 33 -1.34 -0.52 -8.28
C SER A 33 -1.46 -1.30 -9.59
N GLU A 34 -0.36 -1.49 -10.32
CA GLU A 34 -0.31 -2.26 -11.58
C GLU A 34 -0.74 -3.72 -11.42
N ARG A 35 -0.53 -4.30 -10.22
CA ARG A 35 -0.91 -5.67 -9.87
C ARG A 35 -2.06 -5.74 -8.87
N ALA A 36 -2.67 -4.60 -8.55
CA ALA A 36 -3.81 -4.53 -7.64
C ALA A 36 -5.11 -4.84 -8.40
N LYS A 37 -6.02 -5.55 -7.74
CA LYS A 37 -7.36 -5.80 -8.28
C LYS A 37 -8.20 -4.52 -8.26
N TYR A 38 -8.09 -3.75 -7.18
CA TYR A 38 -8.77 -2.48 -7.00
C TYR A 38 -8.11 -1.68 -5.86
N CYS A 39 -8.40 -0.39 -5.83
CA CYS A 39 -8.09 0.53 -4.73
C CYS A 39 -9.38 0.94 -4.01
N ILE A 40 -9.43 0.81 -2.68
CA ILE A 40 -10.50 1.40 -1.85
C ILE A 40 -10.02 2.76 -1.35
N VAL A 41 -10.84 3.78 -1.54
CA VAL A 41 -10.64 5.11 -0.98
C VAL A 41 -11.48 5.24 0.28
N LYS A 42 -10.82 5.29 1.45
CA LYS A 42 -11.51 5.58 2.72
C LYS A 42 -11.18 6.99 3.20
N ARG A 43 -12.15 7.89 3.11
CA ARG A 43 -12.04 9.27 3.60
C ARG A 43 -12.39 9.31 5.08
N LEU A 44 -11.50 9.90 5.88
CA LEU A 44 -11.69 10.14 7.32
C LEU A 44 -11.49 11.64 7.60
N LYS A 45 -11.75 12.09 8.83
CA LYS A 45 -11.52 13.48 9.24
C LYS A 45 -10.01 13.79 9.18
N GLY A 46 -9.60 14.60 8.20
CA GLY A 46 -8.22 15.07 8.03
C GLY A 46 -7.25 14.12 7.33
N VAL A 47 -7.67 12.91 6.98
CA VAL A 47 -6.80 11.94 6.28
C VAL A 47 -7.60 11.05 5.35
N VAL A 48 -7.01 10.69 4.22
CA VAL A 48 -7.56 9.70 3.28
C VAL A 48 -6.66 8.48 3.29
N LYS A 49 -7.26 7.29 3.44
CA LYS A 49 -6.55 6.00 3.33
C LYS A 49 -6.85 5.39 1.97
N LEU A 50 -5.84 5.32 1.12
CA LEU A 50 -5.87 4.57 -0.14
C LEU A 50 -5.44 3.14 0.15
N LYS A 51 -6.26 2.16 -0.24
CA LYS A 51 -6.02 0.75 0.10
C LYS A 51 -6.02 -0.11 -1.16
N LEU A 52 -4.85 -0.55 -1.60
CA LEU A 52 -4.72 -1.48 -2.73
C LEU A 52 -4.95 -2.91 -2.29
N ARG A 53 -5.95 -3.56 -2.91
CA ARG A 53 -6.16 -4.99 -2.74
C ARG A 53 -5.37 -5.75 -3.80
N THR A 54 -4.23 -6.30 -3.40
CA THR A 54 -3.52 -7.31 -4.20
C THR A 54 -4.01 -8.72 -3.84
N PRO A 55 -3.66 -9.77 -4.59
CA PRO A 55 -4.11 -11.14 -4.29
C PRO A 55 -3.77 -11.62 -2.88
N ARG A 56 -2.66 -11.16 -2.28
CA ARG A 56 -2.17 -11.64 -0.98
C ARG A 56 -2.17 -10.58 0.11
N ILE A 57 -1.87 -9.32 -0.23
CA ILE A 57 -1.61 -8.26 0.76
C ILE A 57 -2.52 -7.06 0.50
N LEU A 58 -3.00 -6.46 1.59
CA LEU A 58 -3.64 -5.14 1.55
C LEU A 58 -2.59 -4.07 1.82
N TYR A 59 -2.28 -3.26 0.81
CA TYR A 59 -1.36 -2.13 0.98
C TYR A 59 -2.14 -0.87 1.29
N THR A 60 -1.72 -0.09 2.28
CA THR A 60 -2.38 1.18 2.66
C THR A 60 -1.41 2.34 2.54
N LEU A 61 -1.84 3.41 1.88
CA LEU A 61 -1.18 4.71 1.87
C LEU A 61 -2.08 5.74 2.56
N LYS A 62 -1.55 6.46 3.55
CA LYS A 62 -2.24 7.57 4.20
C LYS A 62 -1.79 8.87 3.54
N VAL A 63 -2.73 9.64 3.02
CA VAL A 63 -2.47 10.91 2.34
C VAL A 63 -3.41 12.00 2.85
N ASN A 64 -2.98 13.25 2.69
CA ASN A 64 -3.84 14.38 2.93
C ASN A 64 -4.93 14.46 1.84
N PRO A 65 -6.12 15.01 2.15
CA PRO A 65 -7.18 15.21 1.15
C PRO A 65 -6.71 15.97 -0.10
N SER A 66 -5.83 16.96 0.07
CA SER A 66 -5.28 17.78 -1.04
C SER A 66 -4.42 17.00 -2.04
N GLN A 67 -3.72 15.93 -1.59
CA GLN A 67 -2.84 15.13 -2.43
C GLN A 67 -3.55 13.92 -3.05
N THR A 68 -4.78 13.65 -2.62
CA THR A 68 -5.50 12.41 -2.95
C THR A 68 -5.76 12.30 -4.45
N GLU A 69 -6.28 13.35 -5.08
CA GLU A 69 -6.67 13.31 -6.50
C GLU A 69 -5.48 13.09 -7.43
N GLU A 70 -4.33 13.67 -7.13
CA GLU A 70 -3.12 13.49 -7.93
C GLU A 70 -2.66 12.03 -7.94
N ILE A 71 -2.72 11.38 -6.77
CA ILE A 71 -2.33 9.98 -6.64
C ILE A 71 -3.35 9.06 -7.33
N LEU A 72 -4.66 9.33 -7.17
CA LEU A 72 -5.71 8.53 -7.80
C LEU A 72 -5.60 8.52 -9.33
N LYS A 73 -5.26 9.66 -9.95
CA LYS A 73 -5.04 9.76 -11.41
C LYS A 73 -3.90 8.88 -11.93
N LYS A 74 -2.93 8.54 -11.07
CA LYS A 74 -1.77 7.71 -11.44
C LYS A 74 -2.03 6.21 -11.25
N LEU A 75 -3.11 5.81 -10.57
CA LEU A 75 -3.40 4.40 -10.30
C LEU A 75 -3.83 3.65 -11.56
N ARG A 76 -3.32 2.41 -11.71
CA ARG A 76 -3.62 1.53 -12.85
C ARG A 76 -4.61 0.42 -12.51
N CYS A 77 -5.50 0.66 -11.54
CA CYS A 77 -6.51 -0.30 -11.10
C CYS A 77 -7.86 0.39 -10.84
N GLU A 78 -8.93 -0.40 -10.76
CA GLU A 78 -10.28 0.09 -10.46
C GLU A 78 -10.32 0.83 -9.11
N ILE A 79 -10.95 2.00 -9.07
CA ILE A 79 -11.10 2.80 -7.84
C ILE A 79 -12.51 2.61 -7.29
N ARG A 80 -12.62 2.32 -5.98
CA ARG A 80 -13.88 2.14 -5.25
C ARG A 80 -13.96 3.09 -4.05
N GLU A 81 -15.08 3.76 -3.88
CA GLU A 81 -15.36 4.59 -2.70
C GLU A 81 -16.27 3.85 -1.69
N ILE A 82 -15.96 3.95 -0.39
CA ILE A 82 -16.70 3.32 0.75
C ILE A 82 -16.74 4.25 1.97
#